data_AF-A0A1F2X1L4-F1
#
_entry.id   AF-A0A1F2X1L4-F1
#
_cell.length_a   1.000
_cell.length_b   1.000
_cell.length_c   1.000
_cell.angle_alpha   90.00
_cell.angle_beta   90.00
_cell.angle_gamma   90.00
#
_symmetry.space_group_name_H-M   'P 1'
#
loop_
_entity.id
_entity.type
_entity.pdbx_description
1 polymer ?
#
loop_
_entity_poly.entity_id
_entity_poly.type
_entity_poly.pdbx_seq_one_letter_code
_entity_poly.pdbx_strand_id
1 'polypeptide(L)'
;MAPATQETGTVTEQKRRRIGVIGVTLGLALLAIGIAIAHFTALPAVDAVGRPIYAWVPRCMFFESDPQTCWVLPITGGAIAVLGSQIGIAAIVFGWIYERRLTWALAAVGAFLFTLEMIILLGVIPNQWLTLAQGTLDWSERKVLFTLPKWLVLNNNVAISYGMVKEVISAGYSTTVLAVVAIGAYRWQERGRRAARPIPTTTSIYGRTVVKGGK
;
A
#
# COMPACT_ATOMS: atom_id res chain seq x y z
N MET A 1 -49.95 -13.29 1.18
CA MET A 1 -48.83 -13.95 1.87
C MET A 1 -47.54 -13.52 1.17
N ALA A 2 -46.89 -12.46 1.66
CA ALA A 2 -45.65 -11.97 1.07
C ALA A 2 -44.49 -12.87 1.53
N PRO A 3 -43.60 -13.32 0.63
CA PRO A 3 -42.46 -14.14 1.04
C PRO A 3 -41.49 -13.30 1.86
N ALA A 4 -41.14 -13.82 3.04
CA ALA A 4 -40.16 -13.26 3.95
C ALA A 4 -38.83 -13.03 3.21
N THR A 5 -38.37 -11.78 3.18
CA THR A 5 -37.01 -11.45 2.77
C THR A 5 -36.06 -12.08 3.77
N GLN A 6 -35.32 -13.10 3.33
CA GLN A 6 -34.21 -13.65 4.10
C GLN A 6 -33.20 -12.53 4.35
N GLU A 7 -33.07 -12.10 5.61
CA GLU A 7 -31.95 -11.31 6.10
C GLU A 7 -30.67 -12.17 5.98
N THR A 8 -30.09 -12.19 4.79
CA THR A 8 -28.67 -12.48 4.65
C THR A 8 -27.92 -11.39 5.41
N GLY A 9 -26.97 -11.76 6.27
CA GLY A 9 -26.26 -10.89 7.23
C GLY A 9 -25.51 -9.73 6.57
N THR A 10 -26.25 -8.74 6.09
CA THR A 10 -25.76 -7.55 5.43
C THR A 10 -25.52 -6.48 6.50
N VAL A 11 -24.33 -5.90 6.50
CA VAL A 11 -24.00 -4.80 7.42
C VAL A 11 -24.93 -3.64 7.12
N THR A 12 -25.75 -3.23 8.09
CA THR A 12 -26.66 -2.09 7.91
C THR A 12 -25.88 -0.83 7.52
N GLU A 13 -26.49 0.07 6.73
CA GLU A 13 -25.81 1.28 6.27
C GLU A 13 -25.25 2.11 7.42
N GLN A 14 -25.99 2.22 8.52
CA GLN A 14 -25.56 2.92 9.73
C GLN A 14 -24.30 2.27 10.33
N LYS A 15 -24.25 0.94 10.42
CA LYS A 15 -23.09 0.21 10.92
C LYS A 15 -21.88 0.39 9.99
N ARG A 16 -22.08 0.34 8.67
CA ARG A 16 -21.03 0.59 7.66
C ARG A 16 -20.45 2.00 7.78
N ARG A 17 -21.31 3.02 7.87
CA ARG A 17 -20.87 4.42 8.08
C ARG A 17 -20.10 4.57 9.39
N ARG A 18 -20.55 3.97 10.48
CA ARG A 18 -19.85 4.02 11.77
C ARG A 18 -18.45 3.39 11.69
N ILE A 19 -18.34 2.22 11.06
CA ILE A 19 -17.05 1.56 10.80
C ILE A 19 -16.16 2.48 9.94
N GLY A 20 -16.72 3.10 8.90
CA GLY A 20 -16.02 4.07 8.07
C GLY A 20 -15.46 5.24 8.88
N VAL A 21 -16.26 5.87 9.75
CA VAL A 21 -15.83 7.00 10.59
C VAL A 21 -14.70 6.58 11.55
N ILE A 22 -14.85 5.42 12.20
CA ILE A 22 -13.81 4.90 13.10
C ILE A 22 -12.52 4.60 12.32
N GLY A 23 -12.64 3.99 11.14
CA GLY A 23 -11.48 3.70 10.30
C GLY A 23 -10.77 4.96 9.81
N VAL A 24 -11.52 5.99 9.38
CA VAL A 24 -10.93 7.27 8.95
C VAL A 24 -10.24 7.98 10.10
N THR A 25 -10.87 8.05 11.27
CA THR A 25 -10.27 8.70 12.45
C THR A 25 -9.00 7.98 12.89
N LEU A 26 -9.00 6.65 12.93
CA LEU A 26 -7.81 5.85 13.22
C LEU A 26 -6.72 6.06 12.16
N GLY A 27 -7.10 6.03 10.87
CA GLY A 27 -6.18 6.24 9.76
C GLY A 27 -5.51 7.62 9.81
N LEU A 28 -6.28 8.67 10.08
CA LEU A 28 -5.76 10.04 10.25
C LEU A 28 -4.85 10.17 11.48
N ALA A 29 -5.22 9.55 12.60
CA ALA A 29 -4.38 9.57 13.80
C ALA A 29 -3.04 8.88 13.55
N LEU A 30 -3.04 7.69 12.94
CA LEU A 30 -1.81 6.98 12.57
C LEU A 30 -1.00 7.76 11.54
N LEU A 31 -1.65 8.35 10.54
CA LEU A 31 -0.99 9.18 9.54
C LEU A 31 -0.25 10.35 10.20
N ALA A 32 -0.92 11.08 11.11
CA ALA A 32 -0.33 12.20 11.82
C ALA A 32 0.83 11.77 12.73
N ILE A 33 0.67 10.68 13.48
CA ILE A 33 1.73 10.10 14.33
C ILE A 33 2.94 9.70 13.48
N GLY A 34 2.71 8.99 12.38
CA GLY A 34 3.78 8.54 11.49
C GLY A 34 4.53 9.70 10.86
N ILE A 35 3.82 10.72 10.36
CA ILE A 35 4.42 11.95 9.82
C ILE A 35 5.25 12.66 10.88
N ALA A 36 4.73 12.80 12.11
CA ALA A 36 5.44 13.45 13.20
C ALA A 36 6.73 12.70 13.52
N ILE A 37 6.68 11.38 13.72
CA ILE A 37 7.88 10.56 13.95
C ILE A 37 8.87 10.76 12.81
N ALA A 38 8.45 10.53 11.56
CA ALA A 38 9.32 10.61 10.40
C ALA A 38 10.04 11.97 10.28
N HIS A 39 9.31 13.07 10.47
CA HIS A 39 9.88 14.41 10.37
C HIS A 39 10.80 14.74 11.54
N PHE A 40 10.36 14.53 12.79
CA PHE A 40 11.15 14.93 13.95
C PHE A 40 12.42 14.11 14.09
N THR A 41 12.41 12.82 13.74
CA THR A 41 13.59 11.96 13.83
C THR A 41 14.56 12.13 12.67
N ALA A 42 14.10 12.67 11.52
CA ALA A 42 14.94 12.92 10.34
C ALA A 42 15.61 14.31 10.33
N LEU A 43 15.26 15.21 11.27
CA LEU A 43 15.93 16.51 11.38
C LEU A 43 17.42 16.36 11.70
N PRO A 44 18.28 17.35 11.40
CA PRO A 44 19.67 17.36 11.88
C PRO A 44 19.75 17.57 13.40
N ALA A 45 20.80 17.02 14.03
CA ALA A 45 21.02 17.05 15.49
C ALA A 45 21.24 18.46 16.04
N VAL A 46 21.86 19.28 15.22
CA VAL A 46 22.28 20.64 15.55
C VAL A 46 21.80 21.60 14.46
N ASP A 47 21.58 22.85 14.84
CA ASP A 47 21.30 23.93 13.90
C ASP A 47 22.59 24.41 13.21
N ALA A 48 22.45 25.40 12.31
CA ALA A 48 23.57 25.99 11.58
C ALA A 48 24.63 26.66 12.48
N VAL A 49 24.31 26.91 13.75
CA VAL A 49 25.22 27.53 14.73
C VAL A 49 25.64 26.55 15.84
N GLY A 50 25.35 25.25 15.68
CA GLY A 50 25.80 24.18 16.57
C GLY A 50 24.94 23.95 17.82
N ARG A 51 23.75 24.54 17.93
CA ARG A 51 22.84 24.33 19.06
C ARG A 51 22.00 23.07 18.85
N PRO A 52 21.78 22.26 19.91
CA PRO A 52 20.99 21.04 19.79
C PRO A 52 19.52 21.36 19.48
N ILE A 53 18.98 20.72 18.44
CA ILE A 53 17.57 20.81 18.06
C ILE A 53 16.81 19.65 18.70
N TYR A 54 15.82 19.95 19.54
CA TYR A 54 14.95 18.96 20.21
C TYR A 54 15.74 17.79 20.83
N ALA A 55 16.61 18.09 21.79
CA ALA A 55 17.51 17.09 22.40
C ALA A 55 16.79 15.87 23.02
N TRP A 56 15.50 16.00 23.33
CA TRP A 56 14.68 14.92 23.89
C TRP A 56 14.12 13.95 22.84
N VAL A 57 14.18 14.28 21.55
CA VAL A 57 13.67 13.42 20.48
C VAL A 57 14.73 12.36 20.15
N PRO A 58 14.42 11.06 20.29
CA PRO A 58 15.34 10.01 19.88
C PRO A 58 15.46 10.01 18.35
N ARG A 59 16.69 10.01 17.85
CA ARG A 59 16.98 10.01 16.40
C ARG A 59 17.43 8.64 15.91
N CYS A 60 18.04 7.88 16.80
CA CYS A 60 18.59 6.56 16.57
C CYS A 60 17.97 5.59 17.55
N MET A 61 17.77 4.35 17.12
CA MET A 61 17.48 3.25 18.02
C MET A 61 18.72 2.86 18.81
N PHE A 62 18.52 2.20 19.95
CA PHE A 62 19.60 1.79 20.86
C PHE A 62 20.64 0.83 20.23
N PHE A 63 20.31 0.20 19.10
CA PHE A 63 21.21 -0.69 18.36
C PHE A 63 21.87 -0.03 17.13
N GLU A 64 21.49 1.21 16.80
CA GLU A 64 22.14 2.00 15.75
C GLU A 64 23.35 2.71 16.37
N SER A 65 24.55 2.19 16.10
CA SER A 65 25.80 2.68 16.70
C SER A 65 26.38 3.92 16.02
N ASP A 66 26.03 4.16 14.75
CA ASP A 66 26.55 5.29 13.97
C ASP A 66 25.50 6.41 13.88
N PRO A 67 25.74 7.58 14.51
CA PRO A 67 24.84 8.72 14.49
C PRO A 67 24.54 9.28 13.10
N GLN A 68 25.39 9.01 12.10
CA GLN A 68 25.24 9.50 10.73
C GLN A 68 24.35 8.60 9.87
N THR A 69 24.10 7.36 10.30
CA THR A 69 23.34 6.38 9.53
C THR A 69 22.01 6.02 10.16
N CYS A 70 21.51 6.80 11.12
CA CYS A 70 20.24 6.49 11.79
C CYS A 70 19.04 6.60 10.83
N TRP A 71 18.34 5.50 10.65
CA TRP A 71 17.28 5.38 9.65
C TRP A 71 16.03 4.68 10.16
N VAL A 72 16.15 3.87 11.21
CA VAL A 72 15.06 3.00 11.65
C VAL A 72 13.85 3.82 12.10
N LEU A 73 14.04 4.87 12.89
CA LEU A 73 12.94 5.71 13.38
C LEU A 73 12.25 6.49 12.25
N PRO A 74 12.97 7.20 11.35
CA PRO A 74 12.37 7.85 10.20
C PRO A 74 11.54 6.89 9.33
N ILE A 75 12.08 5.71 9.02
CA ILE A 75 11.40 4.72 8.18
C ILE A 75 10.20 4.11 8.90
N THR A 76 10.29 3.86 10.20
CA THR A 76 9.16 3.38 10.99
C THR A 76 8.04 4.41 11.00
N GLY A 77 8.36 5.70 11.19
CA GLY A 77 7.40 6.80 11.06
C GLY A 77 6.75 6.83 9.68
N GLY A 78 7.54 6.71 8.61
CA GLY A 78 7.06 6.63 7.23
C GLY A 78 6.14 5.43 6.99
N ALA A 79 6.48 4.26 7.53
CA ALA A 79 5.67 3.04 7.42
C ALA A 79 4.33 3.17 8.17
N ILE A 80 4.34 3.79 9.37
CA ILE A 80 3.12 4.10 10.12
C ILE A 80 2.25 5.10 9.33
N ALA A 81 2.87 6.10 8.71
CA ALA A 81 2.16 7.08 7.88
C ALA A 81 1.48 6.42 6.68
N VAL A 82 2.19 5.54 5.97
CA VAL A 82 1.63 4.74 4.87
C VAL A 82 0.49 3.86 5.39
N LEU A 83 0.68 3.12 6.49
CA LEU A 83 -0.38 2.30 7.06
C LEU A 83 -1.63 3.13 7.41
N GLY A 84 -1.44 4.30 8.01
CA GLY A 84 -2.52 5.23 8.33
C GLY A 84 -3.29 5.69 7.10
N SER A 85 -2.59 6.02 6.00
CA SER A 85 -3.23 6.41 4.74
C SER A 85 -4.01 5.24 4.12
N GLN A 86 -3.47 4.02 4.16
CA GLN A 86 -4.15 2.82 3.66
C GLN A 86 -5.45 2.54 4.41
N ILE A 87 -5.42 2.60 5.74
CA ILE A 87 -6.60 2.43 6.59
C ILE A 87 -7.62 3.54 6.28
N GLY A 88 -7.17 4.79 6.14
CA GLY A 88 -8.02 5.93 5.81
C GLY A 88 -8.74 5.76 4.47
N ILE A 89 -8.00 5.47 3.40
CA ILE A 89 -8.56 5.27 2.06
C ILE A 89 -9.54 4.09 2.05
N ALA A 90 -9.15 2.94 2.62
CA ALA A 90 -10.01 1.77 2.69
C ALA A 90 -11.30 2.06 3.48
N ALA A 91 -11.22 2.81 4.58
CA ALA A 91 -12.37 3.19 5.39
C ALA A 91 -13.31 4.17 4.65
N ILE A 92 -12.77 5.12 3.88
CA ILE A 92 -13.58 6.00 3.02
C ILE A 92 -14.32 5.17 1.97
N VAL A 93 -13.60 4.28 1.27
CA VAL A 93 -14.18 3.41 0.26
C VAL A 93 -15.28 2.54 0.86
N PHE A 94 -15.01 1.86 1.97
CA PHE A 94 -15.98 0.98 2.62
C PHE A 94 -17.19 1.73 3.17
N GLY A 95 -16.99 2.86 3.86
CA GLY A 95 -18.07 3.60 4.52
C GLY A 95 -19.02 4.30 3.54
N TRP A 96 -18.47 4.85 2.46
CA TRP A 96 -19.19 5.82 1.62
C TRP A 96 -19.23 5.49 0.13
N ILE A 97 -18.37 4.63 -0.41
CA ILE A 97 -18.34 4.32 -1.85
C ILE A 97 -18.91 2.94 -2.14
N TYR A 98 -18.53 1.96 -1.34
CA TYR A 98 -18.83 0.56 -1.55
C TYR A 98 -20.35 0.27 -1.52
N GLU A 99 -20.82 -0.50 -2.52
CA GLU A 99 -22.23 -0.91 -2.70
C GLU A 99 -23.23 0.27 -2.72
N ARG A 100 -22.79 1.47 -3.12
CA ARG A 100 -23.67 2.60 -3.40
C ARG A 100 -23.91 2.76 -4.89
N ARG A 101 -25.00 3.45 -5.24
CA ARG A 101 -25.25 3.87 -6.62
C ARG A 101 -24.14 4.83 -7.05
N LEU A 102 -23.44 4.47 -8.12
CA LEU A 102 -22.38 5.28 -8.73
C LEU A 102 -22.99 6.51 -9.40
N THR A 103 -22.98 7.64 -8.69
CA THR A 103 -23.19 8.95 -9.29
C THR A 103 -21.87 9.47 -9.87
N TRP A 104 -21.94 10.44 -10.78
CA TRP A 104 -20.74 11.10 -11.32
C TRP A 104 -19.81 11.63 -10.23
N ALA A 105 -20.37 12.25 -9.19
CA ALA A 105 -19.59 12.73 -8.05
C ALA A 105 -18.87 11.61 -7.29
N LEU A 106 -19.57 10.49 -7.02
CA LEU A 106 -18.99 9.35 -6.31
C LEU A 106 -17.92 8.64 -7.14
N ALA A 107 -18.12 8.57 -8.47
CA ALA A 107 -17.12 8.07 -9.41
C ALA A 107 -15.87 8.94 -9.44
N ALA A 108 -16.03 10.27 -9.45
CA ALA A 108 -14.91 11.22 -9.40
C ALA A 108 -14.10 11.09 -8.09
N VAL A 109 -14.77 10.95 -6.94
CA VAL A 109 -14.10 10.71 -5.66
C VAL A 109 -13.37 9.36 -5.66
N GLY A 110 -13.99 8.30 -6.20
CA GLY A 110 -13.34 7.00 -6.34
C GLY A 110 -12.09 7.05 -7.21
N ALA A 111 -12.15 7.75 -8.34
CA ALA A 111 -11.01 7.96 -9.22
C ALA A 111 -9.90 8.76 -8.53
N PHE A 112 -10.24 9.84 -7.82
CA PHE A 112 -9.29 10.64 -7.05
C PHE A 112 -8.56 9.79 -5.98
N LEU A 113 -9.30 9.00 -5.19
CA LEU A 113 -8.71 8.14 -4.18
C LEU A 113 -7.79 7.07 -4.80
N PHE A 114 -8.18 6.51 -5.95
CA PHE A 114 -7.33 5.57 -6.68
C PHE A 114 -6.05 6.25 -7.19
N THR A 115 -6.15 7.46 -7.76
CA THR A 115 -4.97 8.22 -8.18
C THR A 115 -4.05 8.54 -7.01
N LEU A 116 -4.62 8.97 -5.88
CA LEU A 116 -3.87 9.23 -4.65
C LEU A 116 -3.13 7.97 -4.19
N GLU A 117 -3.81 6.82 -4.18
CA GLU A 117 -3.23 5.53 -3.84
C GLU A 117 -2.07 5.15 -4.78
N MET A 118 -2.24 5.37 -6.09
CA MET A 118 -1.15 5.10 -7.05
C MET A 118 0.04 6.03 -6.85
N ILE A 119 -0.17 7.29 -6.48
CA ILE A 119 0.93 8.21 -6.13
C ILE A 119 1.67 7.73 -4.89
N ILE A 120 0.95 7.25 -3.86
CA ILE A 120 1.56 6.73 -2.65
C ILE A 120 2.40 5.48 -2.97
N LEU A 121 1.81 4.51 -3.65
CA LEU A 121 2.47 3.23 -3.94
C LEU A 121 3.61 3.36 -4.94
N LEU A 122 3.45 4.11 -6.02
CA LEU A 122 4.44 4.15 -7.11
C LEU A 122 5.34 5.40 -7.09
N GLY A 123 4.97 6.43 -6.34
CA GLY A 123 5.77 7.65 -6.21
C GLY A 123 6.43 7.73 -4.84
N VAL A 124 5.62 7.81 -3.78
CA VAL A 124 6.11 8.10 -2.43
C VAL A 124 7.00 6.98 -1.90
N ILE A 125 6.51 5.73 -1.91
CA ILE A 125 7.26 4.60 -1.33
C ILE A 125 8.61 4.39 -2.04
N PRO A 126 8.69 4.30 -3.38
CA PRO A 126 9.98 4.17 -4.08
C PRO A 126 10.91 5.36 -3.83
N ASN A 127 10.38 6.58 -3.78
CA ASN A 127 11.20 7.77 -3.51
C ASN A 127 11.81 7.74 -2.09
N GLN A 128 11.03 7.33 -1.08
CA GLN A 128 11.54 7.20 0.29
C GLN A 128 12.63 6.12 0.39
N TRP A 129 12.43 4.98 -0.29
CA TRP A 129 13.45 3.94 -0.39
C TRP A 129 14.74 4.44 -1.03
N LEU A 130 14.64 5.14 -2.17
CA LEU A 130 15.81 5.67 -2.88
C LEU A 130 16.55 6.72 -2.06
N THR A 131 15.81 7.61 -1.38
CA THR A 131 16.37 8.64 -0.50
C THR A 131 17.16 8.01 0.64
N LEU A 132 16.61 6.97 1.27
CA LEU A 132 17.30 6.21 2.31
C LEU A 132 18.57 5.53 1.77
N ALA A 133 18.42 4.79 0.66
CA ALA A 133 19.50 4.00 0.10
C ALA A 133 20.65 4.87 -0.38
N GLN A 134 20.38 6.00 -1.04
CA GLN A 134 21.41 6.89 -1.59
C GLN A 134 21.97 7.87 -0.56
N GLY A 135 21.15 8.31 0.39
CA GLY A 135 21.54 9.26 1.43
C GLY A 135 22.17 8.53 2.62
N THR A 136 21.32 8.04 3.51
CA THR A 136 21.75 7.53 4.82
C THR A 136 22.56 6.24 4.74
N LEU A 137 22.20 5.31 3.85
CA LEU A 137 22.90 4.03 3.73
C LEU A 137 24.11 4.09 2.77
N ASP A 138 24.17 5.14 1.93
CA ASP A 138 25.17 5.31 0.87
C ASP A 138 25.41 4.00 0.08
N TRP A 139 24.32 3.43 -0.45
CA TRP A 139 24.30 2.32 -1.38
C TRP A 139 24.69 2.82 -2.76
N SER A 140 25.98 3.10 -2.92
CA SER A 140 26.57 3.56 -4.17
C SER A 140 27.22 2.41 -4.96
N GLU A 141 27.47 2.65 -6.24
CA GLU A 141 28.18 1.70 -7.12
C GLU A 141 29.62 1.41 -6.66
N ARG A 142 30.19 2.30 -5.82
CA ARG A 142 31.55 2.15 -5.30
C ARG A 142 31.63 1.15 -4.16
N LYS A 143 30.54 0.91 -3.44
CA LYS A 143 30.50 -0.10 -2.37
C LYS A 143 30.16 -1.45 -2.98
N VAL A 144 31.15 -2.34 -3.04
CA VAL A 144 30.97 -3.73 -3.46
C VAL A 144 30.35 -4.52 -2.33
N LEU A 145 29.24 -5.19 -2.59
CA LEU A 145 28.62 -6.14 -1.67
C LEU A 145 29.35 -7.48 -1.71
N PHE A 146 29.49 -8.08 -2.90
CA PHE A 146 30.31 -9.28 -3.12
C PHE A 146 30.76 -9.39 -4.57
N THR A 147 31.83 -10.15 -4.80
CA THR A 147 32.36 -10.46 -6.14
C THR A 147 32.02 -11.89 -6.52
N LEU A 148 31.52 -12.10 -7.74
CA LEU A 148 31.20 -13.44 -8.22
C LEU A 148 32.48 -14.23 -8.54
N PRO A 149 32.56 -15.52 -8.18
CA PRO A 149 33.69 -16.36 -8.57
C PRO A 149 33.85 -16.41 -10.10
N LYS A 150 35.08 -16.23 -10.58
CA LYS A 150 35.41 -16.16 -12.02
C LYS A 150 34.88 -17.34 -12.84
N TRP A 151 34.87 -18.54 -12.28
CA TRP A 151 34.38 -19.74 -12.96
C TRP A 151 32.87 -19.69 -13.27
N LEU A 152 32.10 -18.89 -12.53
CA LEU A 152 30.65 -18.72 -12.74
C LEU A 152 30.31 -17.63 -13.77
N VAL A 153 31.27 -16.76 -14.09
CA VAL A 153 31.08 -15.59 -14.98
C VAL A 153 32.04 -15.61 -16.17
N LEU A 154 32.37 -16.80 -16.68
CA LEU A 154 33.21 -17.01 -17.87
C LEU A 154 34.57 -16.31 -17.76
N ASN A 155 35.19 -16.41 -16.58
CA ASN A 155 36.45 -15.79 -16.22
C ASN A 155 36.47 -14.24 -16.22
N ASN A 156 35.30 -13.60 -16.18
CA ASN A 156 35.18 -12.15 -16.03
C ASN A 156 35.27 -11.68 -14.57
N ASN A 157 35.58 -10.40 -14.37
CA ASN A 157 35.47 -9.74 -13.07
C ASN A 157 34.10 -9.08 -12.95
N VAL A 158 33.13 -9.78 -12.35
CA VAL A 158 31.80 -9.22 -12.09
C VAL A 158 31.64 -9.02 -10.59
N ALA A 159 31.45 -7.75 -10.20
CA ALA A 159 31.17 -7.35 -8.83
C ALA A 159 29.73 -6.86 -8.72
N ILE A 160 29.07 -7.26 -7.64
CA ILE A 160 27.73 -6.80 -7.28
C ILE A 160 27.90 -5.66 -6.30
N SER A 161 27.50 -4.46 -6.71
CA SER A 161 27.53 -3.26 -5.87
C SER A 161 26.23 -3.11 -5.06
N TYR A 162 26.29 -2.33 -3.98
CA TYR A 162 25.09 -1.91 -3.27
C TYR A 162 24.20 -1.01 -4.14
N GLY A 163 24.79 -0.25 -5.06
CA GLY A 163 24.06 0.50 -6.08
C GLY A 163 23.15 -0.41 -6.93
N MET A 164 23.69 -1.53 -7.42
CA MET A 164 22.90 -2.52 -8.17
C MET A 164 21.78 -3.11 -7.31
N VAL A 165 22.04 -3.42 -6.03
CA VAL A 165 21.03 -3.97 -5.11
C VAL A 165 19.88 -2.99 -4.91
N LYS A 166 20.18 -1.70 -4.71
CA LYS A 166 19.18 -0.63 -4.61
C LYS A 166 18.28 -0.59 -5.85
N GLU A 167 18.88 -0.61 -7.05
CA GLU A 167 18.12 -0.57 -8.31
C GLU A 167 17.25 -1.81 -8.49
N VAL A 168 17.76 -3.00 -8.19
CA VAL A 168 16.99 -4.26 -8.27
C VAL A 168 15.80 -4.24 -7.32
N ILE A 169 15.96 -3.74 -6.09
CA ILE A 169 14.85 -3.61 -5.14
C ILE A 169 13.80 -2.61 -5.65
N SER A 170 14.21 -1.45 -6.14
CA SER A 170 13.30 -0.43 -6.67
C SER A 170 12.50 -0.93 -7.88
N ALA A 171 13.19 -1.57 -8.83
CA ALA A 171 12.58 -2.16 -10.01
C ALA A 171 11.63 -3.31 -9.63
N GLY A 172 12.10 -4.24 -8.78
CA GLY A 172 11.31 -5.37 -8.31
C GLY A 172 10.04 -4.95 -7.58
N TYR A 173 10.13 -3.94 -6.71
CA TYR A 173 8.98 -3.36 -6.03
C TYR A 173 7.97 -2.77 -7.04
N SER A 174 8.43 -1.91 -7.94
CA SER A 174 7.56 -1.23 -8.91
C SER A 174 6.83 -2.22 -9.83
N THR A 175 7.56 -3.22 -10.34
CA THR A 175 6.97 -4.29 -11.15
C THR A 175 5.95 -5.11 -10.37
N THR A 176 6.26 -5.46 -9.11
CA THR A 176 5.36 -6.25 -8.27
C THR A 176 4.08 -5.50 -7.94
N VAL A 177 4.19 -4.23 -7.54
CA VAL A 177 3.01 -3.38 -7.24
C VAL A 177 2.14 -3.23 -8.47
N LEU A 178 2.73 -2.95 -9.63
CA LEU A 178 1.96 -2.83 -10.88
C LEU A 178 1.20 -4.13 -11.20
N ALA A 179 1.84 -5.28 -11.04
CA ALA A 179 1.21 -6.58 -11.25
C ALA A 179 0.05 -6.81 -10.27
N VAL A 180 0.24 -6.50 -8.98
CA VAL A 180 -0.80 -6.63 -7.95
C VAL A 180 -2.00 -5.74 -8.26
N VAL A 181 -1.77 -4.48 -8.64
CA VAL A 181 -2.84 -3.55 -9.02
C VAL A 181 -3.60 -4.05 -10.24
N ALA A 182 -2.90 -4.50 -11.29
CA ALA A 182 -3.52 -5.05 -12.49
C ALA A 182 -4.38 -6.29 -12.19
N ILE A 183 -3.86 -7.23 -11.38
CA ILE A 183 -4.60 -8.42 -10.95
C ILE A 183 -5.81 -8.03 -10.10
N GLY A 184 -5.66 -7.08 -9.18
CA GLY A 184 -6.75 -6.56 -8.35
C GLY A 184 -7.87 -5.96 -9.19
N ALA A 185 -7.53 -5.10 -10.14
CA ALA A 185 -8.48 -4.49 -11.07
C ALA A 185 -9.20 -5.55 -11.92
N TYR A 186 -8.48 -6.53 -12.45
CA TYR A 186 -9.06 -7.64 -13.21
C TYR A 186 -10.06 -8.45 -12.37
N ARG A 187 -9.68 -8.84 -11.15
CA ARG A 187 -10.56 -9.60 -10.24
C ARG A 187 -11.80 -8.80 -9.84
N TRP A 188 -11.65 -7.49 -9.63
CA TRP A 188 -12.77 -6.61 -9.32
C TRP A 188 -13.77 -6.52 -10.48
N GLN A 189 -13.29 -6.39 -11.72
CA GLN A 189 -14.15 -6.40 -12.90
C GLN A 189 -14.87 -7.76 -13.07
N GLU A 190 -14.16 -8.87 -12.84
CA GLU A 190 -14.74 -10.20 -12.96
C GLU A 190 -15.86 -10.44 -11.94
N ARG A 191 -15.72 -9.91 -10.72
CA ARG A 191 -16.78 -9.93 -9.70
C ARG A 191 -18.09 -9.32 -10.24
N GLY A 192 -18.02 -8.16 -10.90
CA GLY A 192 -19.19 -7.53 -11.50
C GLY A 192 -19.83 -8.40 -12.59
N ARG A 193 -19.02 -9.02 -13.44
CA ARG A 193 -19.51 -9.94 -14.49
C ARG A 193 -20.19 -11.17 -13.92
N ARG A 194 -19.67 -11.74 -12.82
CA ARG A 194 -20.28 -12.91 -12.14
C ARG A 194 -21.62 -12.56 -11.53
N ALA A 195 -21.74 -11.39 -10.90
CA ALA A 195 -23.00 -10.91 -10.32
C ALA A 195 -24.07 -10.62 -11.38
N ALA A 196 -23.67 -10.25 -12.60
CA ALA A 196 -24.57 -9.98 -13.72
C ALA A 196 -24.97 -11.23 -14.53
N ARG A 197 -24.48 -12.43 -14.18
CA ARG A 197 -24.87 -13.65 -14.92
C ARG A 197 -26.35 -13.95 -14.66
N PRO A 198 -27.16 -14.17 -15.72
CA PRO A 198 -28.54 -14.56 -15.54
C PRO A 198 -28.58 -15.88 -14.77
N ILE A 199 -29.43 -15.94 -13.74
CA ILE A 199 -29.71 -17.17 -13.02
C ILE A 199 -30.23 -18.17 -14.06
N PRO A 200 -29.61 -19.35 -14.22
CA PRO A 200 -30.06 -20.32 -15.21
C PRO A 200 -31.53 -20.62 -14.95
N THR A 201 -32.38 -20.39 -15.96
CA THR A 201 -33.81 -20.67 -15.90
C THR A 201 -34.01 -22.12 -15.53
N THR A 202 -34.54 -22.36 -14.33
CA THR A 202 -34.81 -23.70 -13.79
C THR A 202 -36.00 -24.36 -14.47
N THR A 203 -36.76 -23.61 -15.25
CA THR A 203 -37.90 -24.07 -16.04
C THR A 203 -37.66 -23.82 -17.52
N SER A 204 -37.84 -24.84 -18.35
CA SER A 204 -37.89 -24.66 -19.80
C SER A 204 -39.10 -23.82 -20.20
N ILE A 205 -39.11 -23.31 -21.43
CA ILE A 205 -40.26 -22.59 -22.02
C ILE A 205 -41.55 -23.43 -21.95
N TYR A 206 -41.42 -24.75 -21.86
CA TYR A 206 -42.52 -25.73 -21.75
C TYR A 206 -42.83 -26.14 -20.30
N GLY A 207 -42.35 -25.42 -19.29
CA GLY A 207 -42.68 -25.64 -17.87
C GLY A 207 -42.00 -26.85 -17.21
N ARG A 208 -41.09 -27.56 -17.90
CA ARG A 208 -40.33 -28.66 -17.30
C ARG A 208 -39.13 -28.14 -16.52
N THR A 209 -38.90 -28.69 -15.32
CA THR A 209 -37.69 -28.41 -14.56
C THR A 209 -36.46 -28.91 -15.32
N VAL A 210 -35.52 -28.01 -15.60
CA VAL A 210 -34.28 -28.36 -16.30
C VAL A 210 -33.32 -28.98 -15.28
N VAL A 211 -33.18 -30.31 -15.32
CA VAL A 211 -32.22 -31.03 -14.49
C VAL A 211 -30.84 -30.87 -15.11
N LYS A 212 -29.82 -30.58 -14.30
CA LYS A 212 -28.43 -30.45 -14.75
C LYS A 212 -28.02 -31.79 -15.40
N GLY A 213 -27.80 -31.78 -16.72
CA GLY A 213 -27.39 -32.97 -17.46
C GLY A 213 -26.09 -33.52 -16.89
N GLY A 214 -26.13 -34.79 -16.44
CA GLY A 214 -24.98 -35.49 -15.91
C GLY A 214 -23.87 -35.57 -16.94
N LYS A 215 -22.65 -35.26 -16.51
CA LYS A 215 -21.42 -35.78 -17.10
C LYS A 215 -20.74 -36.60 -16.01
#